data_AF-A0AAE0GFP2-F1
#
_entry.id   AF-A0AAE0GFP2-F1
#
_cell.length_a   1.000
_cell.length_b   1.000
_cell.length_c   1.000
_cell.angle_alpha   90.00
_cell.angle_beta   90.00
_cell.angle_gamma   90.00
#
_symmetry.space_group_name_H-M   'P 1'
#
loop_
_entity.id
_entity.type
_entity.pdbx_description
1 polymer ?
#
loop_
_entity_poly.entity_id
_entity_poly.type
_entity_poly.pdbx_seq_one_letter_code
_entity_poly.pdbx_strand_id
1 'polypeptide(L)'
;MEDPQHAVEIEKLCKNLKTGSVTSFNFKDFPLGDEGGLYVSHALPKATLLTSLNLSGNDIGDKGMIGLAKGFAKLRQITNLDVSSNKFGIEGVKELASTLVELTELKSLNMRYSRLGDDGIKLIAKAFGELGKLEVLNLRNNKLTDAGTKGAAPTTLNAFRTGEAAMH
;
A
#
# COMPACT_ATOMS: atom_id res chain seq x y z
N MET A 1 -19.98 14.17 8.60
CA MET A 1 -19.78 15.10 7.48
C MET A 1 -18.30 15.42 7.46
N GLU A 2 -17.60 15.15 6.36
CA GLU A 2 -16.17 15.49 6.23
C GLU A 2 -15.97 17.00 6.36
N ASP A 3 -14.87 17.41 6.98
CA ASP A 3 -14.46 18.81 7.10
C ASP A 3 -14.17 19.37 5.70
N PRO A 4 -14.91 20.40 5.23
CA PRO A 4 -14.69 20.99 3.91
C PRO A 4 -13.26 21.50 3.71
N GLN A 5 -12.59 21.93 4.80
CA GLN A 5 -11.21 22.38 4.74
C GLN A 5 -10.24 21.22 4.43
N HIS A 6 -10.54 20.03 4.97
CA HIS A 6 -9.77 18.81 4.73
C HIS A 6 -9.86 18.37 3.26
N ALA A 7 -11.05 18.41 2.66
CA ALA A 7 -11.25 18.10 1.24
C ALA A 7 -10.47 19.06 0.33
N VAL A 8 -10.44 20.35 0.65
CA VAL A 8 -9.66 21.37 -0.08
C VAL A 8 -8.15 21.08 0.01
N GLU A 9 -7.68 20.59 1.15
CA GLU A 9 -6.29 20.22 1.33
C GLU A 9 -5.90 18.98 0.50
N ILE A 10 -6.75 17.94 0.47
CA ILE A 10 -6.57 16.77 -0.42
C ILE A 10 -6.45 17.22 -1.88
N GLU A 11 -7.33 18.13 -2.31
CA GLU A 11 -7.30 18.65 -3.68
C GLU A 11 -5.97 19.35 -3.99
N LYS A 12 -5.49 20.22 -3.09
CA LYS A 12 -4.22 20.93 -3.26
C LYS A 12 -3.04 19.96 -3.36
N LEU A 13 -2.98 18.96 -2.49
CA LEU A 13 -1.95 17.93 -2.49
C LEU A 13 -1.98 17.12 -3.81
N CYS A 14 -3.17 16.73 -4.26
CA CYS A 14 -3.34 16.01 -5.51
C CYS A 14 -3.02 16.84 -6.76
N LYS A 15 -3.18 18.17 -6.72
CA LYS A 15 -2.71 19.07 -7.80
C LYS A 15 -1.20 18.98 -7.95
N ASN A 16 -0.46 18.97 -6.86
CA ASN A 16 1.00 18.79 -6.90
C ASN A 16 1.38 17.44 -7.49
N LEU A 17 0.68 16.37 -7.10
CA LEU A 17 0.91 15.02 -7.63
C LEU A 17 0.69 14.95 -9.16
N LYS A 18 -0.29 15.71 -9.68
CA LYS A 18 -0.62 15.79 -11.11
C LYS A 18 0.41 16.55 -11.97
N THR A 19 1.35 17.27 -11.36
CA THR A 19 2.39 18.00 -12.11
C THR A 19 3.35 17.06 -12.86
N GLY A 20 3.43 15.79 -12.44
CA GLY A 20 4.30 14.78 -13.05
C GLY A 20 5.78 14.96 -12.74
N SER A 21 6.18 15.98 -11.97
CA SER A 21 7.57 16.22 -11.55
C SER A 21 7.90 15.60 -10.19
N VAL A 22 6.89 15.14 -9.45
CA VAL A 22 7.08 14.63 -8.09
C VAL A 22 7.60 13.19 -8.11
N THR A 23 8.71 12.96 -7.41
CA THR A 23 9.33 11.63 -7.26
C THR A 23 8.97 10.97 -5.93
N SER A 24 8.65 11.73 -4.89
CA SER A 24 8.18 11.21 -3.61
C SER A 24 7.00 12.00 -3.08
N PHE A 25 5.97 11.29 -2.61
CA PHE A 25 4.79 11.92 -2.03
C PHE A 25 4.40 11.23 -0.72
N ASN A 26 4.06 12.03 0.29
CA ASN A 26 3.74 11.55 1.63
C ASN A 26 2.35 12.04 2.06
N PHE A 27 1.44 11.10 2.25
CA PHE A 27 0.12 11.26 2.84
C PHE A 27 0.03 10.56 4.21
N LYS A 28 1.16 10.32 4.90
CA LYS A 28 1.11 9.62 6.20
C LYS A 28 0.26 10.39 7.21
N ASP A 29 -0.58 9.64 7.93
CA ASP A 29 -1.47 10.14 8.99
C ASP A 29 -2.33 11.32 8.52
N PHE A 30 -2.71 11.31 7.24
CA PHE A 30 -3.56 12.30 6.60
C PHE A 30 -4.92 11.64 6.34
N PRO A 31 -5.95 11.83 7.18
CA PRO A 31 -7.14 10.96 7.21
C PRO A 31 -7.96 11.01 5.91
N LEU A 32 -7.52 10.28 4.88
CA LEU A 32 -8.09 10.30 3.54
C LEU A 32 -9.45 9.60 3.54
N GLY A 33 -9.59 8.52 4.31
CA GLY A 33 -10.72 7.61 4.19
C GLY A 33 -10.83 7.02 2.78
N ASP A 34 -11.98 6.44 2.47
CA ASP A 34 -12.24 5.89 1.14
C ASP A 34 -12.38 6.96 0.07
N GLU A 35 -12.97 8.12 0.41
CA GLU A 35 -13.22 9.20 -0.56
C GLU A 35 -11.91 9.90 -0.94
N GLY A 36 -11.06 10.24 0.03
CA GLY A 36 -9.72 10.75 -0.23
C GLY A 36 -8.83 9.73 -0.95
N GLY A 37 -8.94 8.44 -0.61
CA GLY A 37 -8.23 7.37 -1.32
C GLY A 37 -8.60 7.31 -2.81
N LEU A 38 -9.90 7.41 -3.12
CA LEU A 38 -10.37 7.53 -4.50
C LEU A 38 -9.90 8.82 -5.16
N TYR A 39 -9.91 9.94 -4.45
CA TYR A 39 -9.45 11.20 -5.03
C TYR A 39 -7.96 11.14 -5.41
N VAL A 40 -7.13 10.58 -4.53
CA VAL A 40 -5.71 10.33 -4.79
C VAL A 40 -5.55 9.39 -5.99
N SER A 41 -6.34 8.32 -6.08
CA SER A 41 -6.22 7.36 -7.19
C SER A 41 -6.40 7.96 -8.57
N HIS A 42 -7.23 9.01 -8.70
CA HIS A 42 -7.41 9.74 -9.96
C HIS A 42 -6.22 10.66 -10.30
N ALA A 43 -5.38 11.00 -9.33
CA ALA A 43 -4.19 11.81 -9.53
C ALA A 43 -2.96 10.98 -9.92
N LEU A 44 -2.86 9.73 -9.44
CA LEU A 44 -1.71 8.84 -9.65
C LEU A 44 -1.33 8.60 -11.12
N PRO A 45 -2.25 8.48 -12.10
CA PRO A 45 -1.88 8.29 -13.51
C PRO A 45 -1.02 9.40 -14.11
N LYS A 46 -0.98 10.59 -13.50
CA LYS A 46 -0.14 11.71 -13.92
C LYS A 46 1.20 11.77 -13.18
N ALA A 47 1.36 11.05 -12.08
CA ALA A 47 2.57 11.00 -11.28
C ALA A 47 3.57 9.95 -11.82
N THR A 48 3.91 10.03 -13.10
CA THR A 48 4.69 8.99 -13.81
C THR A 48 6.13 8.87 -13.34
N LEU A 49 6.68 9.90 -12.69
CA LEU A 49 8.03 9.91 -12.10
C LEU A 49 8.05 9.48 -10.62
N LEU A 50 6.90 9.12 -10.04
CA LEU A 50 6.81 8.78 -8.63
C LEU A 50 7.54 7.45 -8.34
N THR A 51 8.55 7.51 -7.48
CA THR A 51 9.35 6.37 -7.03
C THR A 51 9.02 5.97 -5.59
N SER A 52 8.43 6.87 -4.80
CA SER A 52 8.05 6.62 -3.41
C SER A 52 6.70 7.23 -3.04
N LEU A 53 5.81 6.41 -2.47
CA LEU A 53 4.49 6.83 -2.02
C LEU A 53 4.18 6.27 -0.63
N ASN A 54 3.86 7.17 0.30
CA ASN A 54 3.41 6.80 1.64
C ASN A 54 1.94 7.20 1.84
N LEU A 55 1.09 6.21 2.08
CA LEU A 55 -0.34 6.32 2.35
C LEU A 55 -0.68 5.70 3.73
N SER A 56 0.29 5.60 4.62
CA SER A 56 0.08 4.95 5.92
C SER A 56 -0.81 5.76 6.86
N GLY A 57 -1.65 5.10 7.65
CA GLY A 57 -2.42 5.76 8.72
C GLY A 57 -3.62 6.59 8.23
N ASN A 58 -4.22 6.24 7.09
CA ASN A 58 -5.21 7.08 6.42
C ASN A 58 -6.65 6.58 6.51
N ASP A 59 -6.90 5.57 7.34
CA ASP A 59 -8.23 5.00 7.54
C ASP A 59 -8.90 4.49 6.24
N ILE A 60 -8.10 4.13 5.23
CA ILE A 60 -8.58 3.64 3.93
C ILE A 60 -9.18 2.24 4.10
N GLY A 61 -10.42 2.06 3.64
CA GLY A 61 -11.13 0.79 3.56
C GLY A 61 -11.04 0.13 2.19
N ASP A 62 -11.90 -0.88 1.95
CA ASP A 62 -11.89 -1.63 0.69
C ASP A 62 -12.15 -0.77 -0.53
N LYS A 63 -13.13 0.16 -0.45
CA LYS A 63 -13.51 1.02 -1.58
C LYS A 63 -12.37 1.92 -2.00
N GLY A 64 -11.70 2.57 -1.04
CA GLY A 64 -10.55 3.42 -1.31
C GLY A 64 -9.35 2.62 -1.82
N MET A 65 -9.08 1.46 -1.24
CA MET A 65 -7.96 0.61 -1.67
C MET A 65 -8.14 0.06 -3.09
N ILE A 66 -9.35 -0.35 -3.47
CA ILE A 66 -9.67 -0.77 -4.84
C ILE A 66 -9.42 0.37 -5.83
N GLY A 67 -9.82 1.59 -5.48
CA GLY A 67 -9.53 2.78 -6.27
C GLY A 67 -8.03 3.01 -6.43
N LEU A 68 -7.31 3.03 -5.30
CA LEU A 68 -5.86 3.22 -5.25
C LEU A 68 -5.10 2.17 -6.03
N ALA A 69 -5.46 0.89 -5.93
CA ALA A 69 -4.88 -0.20 -6.69
C ALA A 69 -4.92 0.09 -8.21
N LYS A 70 -6.09 0.49 -8.74
CA LYS A 70 -6.21 0.90 -10.15
C LYS A 70 -5.30 2.08 -10.53
N GLY A 71 -5.08 3.00 -9.58
CA GLY A 71 -4.11 4.09 -9.74
C GLY A 71 -2.65 3.62 -9.71
N PHE A 72 -2.31 2.71 -8.78
CA PHE A 72 -0.97 2.15 -8.64
C PHE A 72 -0.51 1.43 -9.91
N ALA A 73 -1.40 0.75 -10.64
CA ALA A 73 -1.11 0.11 -11.93
C ALA A 73 -0.49 1.06 -12.98
N LYS A 74 -0.55 2.38 -12.77
CA LYS A 74 0.07 3.40 -13.64
C LYS A 74 1.45 3.87 -13.16
N LEU A 75 1.84 3.54 -11.94
CA LEU A 75 3.11 3.96 -11.33
C LEU A 75 4.24 2.98 -11.67
N ARG A 76 4.66 2.91 -12.94
CA ARG A 76 5.66 1.94 -13.42
C ARG A 76 7.09 2.16 -12.87
N GLN A 77 7.33 3.26 -12.17
CA GLN A 77 8.63 3.60 -11.59
C GLN A 77 8.63 3.52 -10.06
N ILE A 78 7.52 3.07 -9.45
CA ILE A 78 7.41 3.01 -8.00
C ILE A 78 8.36 1.95 -7.44
N THR A 79 9.21 2.37 -6.51
CA THR A 79 10.20 1.52 -5.82
C THR A 79 9.83 1.30 -4.35
N ASN A 80 9.11 2.25 -3.74
CA ASN A 80 8.68 2.19 -2.35
C ASN A 80 7.19 2.51 -2.24
N LEU A 81 6.42 1.60 -1.66
CA LEU A 81 5.00 1.78 -1.39
C LEU A 81 4.69 1.42 0.07
N ASP A 82 4.10 2.38 0.79
CA ASP A 82 3.61 2.16 2.15
C ASP A 82 2.09 2.38 2.21
N VAL A 83 1.34 1.32 2.48
CA VAL A 83 -0.12 1.34 2.70
C VAL A 83 -0.47 0.80 4.09
N SER A 84 0.51 0.78 5.00
CA SER A 84 0.35 0.26 6.36
C SER A 84 -0.64 1.08 7.19
N SER A 85 -1.14 0.50 8.28
CA SER A 85 -2.05 1.16 9.22
C SER A 85 -3.32 1.71 8.56
N ASN A 86 -3.81 1.03 7.53
CA ASN A 86 -5.12 1.24 6.94
C ASN A 86 -6.07 0.09 7.31
N LYS A 87 -7.35 0.15 6.94
CA LYS A 87 -8.37 -0.80 7.39
C LYS A 87 -9.12 -1.49 6.26
N PHE A 88 -8.46 -1.70 5.12
CA PHE A 88 -9.02 -2.48 4.01
C PHE A 88 -9.08 -3.97 4.38
N GLY A 89 -10.18 -4.60 4.00
CA GLY A 89 -10.44 -6.02 4.18
C GLY A 89 -9.98 -6.83 2.97
N ILE A 90 -10.52 -8.05 2.86
CA ILE A 90 -10.04 -9.04 1.87
C ILE A 90 -10.28 -8.60 0.41
N GLU A 91 -11.32 -7.81 0.15
CA GLU A 91 -11.63 -7.35 -1.21
C GLU A 91 -10.62 -6.31 -1.69
N GLY A 92 -10.24 -5.34 -0.84
CA GLY A 92 -9.16 -4.41 -1.12
C GLY A 92 -7.82 -5.11 -1.29
N VAL A 93 -7.55 -6.16 -0.50
CA VAL A 93 -6.32 -6.97 -0.63
C VAL A 93 -6.27 -7.73 -1.96
N LYS A 94 -7.37 -8.33 -2.41
CA LYS A 94 -7.42 -9.04 -3.69
C LYS A 94 -7.06 -8.13 -4.86
N GLU A 95 -7.66 -6.95 -4.93
CA GLU A 95 -7.39 -5.97 -5.98
C GLU A 95 -5.96 -5.41 -5.90
N LEU A 96 -5.48 -5.16 -4.67
CA LEU A 96 -4.10 -4.72 -4.48
C LEU A 96 -3.12 -5.81 -4.93
N ALA A 97 -3.34 -7.07 -4.56
CA ALA A 97 -2.48 -8.19 -4.93
C ALA A 97 -2.41 -8.39 -6.46
N SER A 98 -3.55 -8.29 -7.16
CA SER A 98 -3.59 -8.38 -8.63
C SER A 98 -2.87 -7.21 -9.31
N THR A 99 -2.83 -6.05 -8.67
CA THR A 99 -2.10 -4.88 -9.17
C THR A 99 -0.61 -4.95 -8.88
N LEU A 100 -0.22 -5.45 -7.70
CA LEU A 100 1.17 -5.43 -7.25
C LEU A 100 2.11 -6.11 -8.23
N VAL A 101 1.68 -7.20 -8.88
CA VAL A 101 2.49 -7.93 -9.87
C VAL A 101 2.85 -7.10 -11.10
N GLU A 102 2.12 -6.00 -11.35
CA GLU A 102 2.41 -5.04 -12.42
C GLU A 102 3.50 -4.01 -12.05
N LEU A 103 3.85 -3.90 -10.77
CA LEU A 103 4.83 -2.94 -10.24
C LEU A 103 6.23 -3.56 -10.26
N THR A 104 6.75 -3.82 -11.45
CA THR A 104 7.99 -4.58 -11.66
C THR A 104 9.25 -3.94 -11.06
N GLU A 105 9.21 -2.64 -10.74
CA GLU A 105 10.31 -1.91 -10.10
C GLU A 105 10.19 -1.83 -8.57
N LEU A 106 9.12 -2.38 -7.97
CA LEU A 106 8.88 -2.27 -6.54
C LEU A 106 9.95 -3.04 -5.75
N LYS A 107 10.66 -2.32 -4.87
CA LYS A 107 11.71 -2.84 -3.99
C LYS A 107 11.28 -2.96 -2.54
N SER A 108 10.36 -2.10 -2.10
CA SER A 108 9.85 -2.11 -0.73
C SER A 108 8.34 -1.95 -0.68
N LEU A 109 7.66 -2.88 -0.01
CA LEU A 109 6.23 -2.84 0.26
C LEU A 109 5.96 -2.97 1.76
N ASN A 110 5.30 -1.98 2.35
CA ASN A 110 4.85 -2.02 3.73
C ASN A 110 3.32 -2.07 3.81
N MET A 111 2.79 -3.12 4.44
CA MET A 111 1.37 -3.32 4.71
C MET A 111 1.11 -3.73 6.16
N ARG A 112 1.99 -3.30 7.09
CA ARG A 112 1.82 -3.56 8.52
C ARG A 112 0.47 -3.03 9.02
N TYR A 113 -0.15 -3.68 10.01
CA TYR A 113 -1.39 -3.20 10.64
C TYR A 113 -2.58 -2.96 9.67
N SER A 114 -2.62 -3.65 8.54
CA SER A 114 -3.68 -3.53 7.52
C SER A 114 -4.79 -4.58 7.66
N ARG A 115 -4.81 -5.36 8.75
CA ARG A 115 -5.86 -6.36 9.07
C ARG A 115 -6.09 -7.43 7.97
N LEU A 116 -5.04 -7.81 7.25
CA LEU A 116 -5.13 -8.72 6.09
C LEU A 116 -5.69 -10.11 6.41
N GLY A 117 -5.42 -10.62 7.62
CA GLY A 117 -5.72 -12.00 7.99
C GLY A 117 -4.89 -13.03 7.19
N ASP A 118 -5.14 -14.31 7.47
CA ASP A 118 -4.38 -15.41 6.87
C ASP A 118 -4.53 -15.47 5.34
N ASP A 119 -5.75 -15.28 4.83
CA ASP A 119 -6.02 -15.36 3.40
C ASP A 119 -5.48 -14.14 2.63
N GLY A 120 -5.57 -12.95 3.23
CA GLY A 120 -4.95 -11.76 2.65
C GLY A 120 -3.43 -11.90 2.54
N ILE A 121 -2.80 -12.50 3.55
CA ILE A 121 -1.36 -12.78 3.51
C ILE A 121 -0.99 -13.79 2.44
N LYS A 122 -1.77 -14.85 2.24
CA LYS A 122 -1.54 -15.81 1.14
C LYS A 122 -1.61 -15.11 -0.23
N LEU A 123 -2.55 -14.19 -0.42
CA LEU A 123 -2.68 -13.42 -1.66
C LEU A 123 -1.44 -12.55 -1.91
N ILE A 124 -0.99 -11.80 -0.90
CA ILE A 124 0.20 -10.95 -1.02
C ILE A 124 1.47 -11.81 -1.19
N ALA A 125 1.57 -12.94 -0.50
CA ALA A 125 2.69 -13.87 -0.65
C ALA A 125 2.77 -14.47 -2.06
N LYS A 126 1.62 -14.75 -2.69
CA LYS A 126 1.57 -15.19 -4.08
C LYS A 126 2.05 -14.09 -5.02
N ALA A 127 1.52 -12.87 -4.89
CA ALA A 127 1.95 -11.73 -5.69
C ALA A 127 3.44 -11.41 -5.51
N PHE A 128 3.97 -11.57 -4.29
CA PHE A 128 5.39 -11.43 -3.98
C PHE A 128 6.28 -12.35 -4.81
N GLY A 129 5.86 -13.61 -5.05
CA GLY A 129 6.61 -14.55 -5.87
C GLY A 129 6.79 -14.11 -7.33
N GLU A 130 5.97 -13.19 -7.80
CA GLU A 130 6.01 -12.63 -9.16
C GLU A 130 6.80 -11.29 -9.20
N LEU A 131 7.05 -10.68 -8.05
CA LEU A 131 7.80 -9.43 -7.91
C LEU A 131 9.31 -9.68 -7.85
N GLY A 132 9.95 -9.83 -9.01
CA GLY A 132 11.37 -10.19 -9.12
C GLY A 132 12.39 -9.21 -8.51
N LYS A 133 12.00 -7.96 -8.21
CA LYS A 133 12.86 -6.93 -7.61
C LYS A 133 12.52 -6.58 -6.16
N LEU A 134 11.53 -7.23 -5.55
CA LEU A 134 11.11 -6.87 -4.20
C LEU A 134 12.10 -7.39 -3.16
N GLU A 135 12.76 -6.46 -2.47
CA GLU A 135 13.79 -6.73 -1.48
C GLU A 135 13.19 -6.73 -0.05
N VAL A 136 12.19 -5.88 0.18
CA VAL A 136 11.58 -5.67 1.49
C VAL A 136 10.07 -5.81 1.39
N LEU A 137 9.53 -6.75 2.16
CA LEU A 137 8.10 -6.89 2.40
C LEU A 137 7.86 -6.82 3.91
N ASN A 138 6.91 -6.00 4.36
CA ASN A 138 6.53 -5.92 5.77
C ASN A 138 5.02 -6.18 5.93
N LEU A 139 4.69 -7.34 6.49
CA LEU A 139 3.31 -7.79 6.70
C LEU A 139 2.96 -7.96 8.19
N ARG A 140 3.72 -7.33 9.08
CA ARG A 140 3.57 -7.52 10.52
C ARG A 140 2.22 -7.04 11.05
N ASN A 141 1.79 -7.64 12.14
CA ASN A 141 0.58 -7.24 12.87
C ASN A 141 -0.68 -7.20 11.99
N ASN A 142 -0.81 -8.18 11.09
CA ASN A 142 -1.95 -8.35 10.18
C ASN A 142 -2.95 -9.42 10.63
N LYS A 143 -3.01 -9.67 11.95
CA LYS A 143 -3.91 -10.66 12.56
C LYS A 143 -3.69 -12.09 12.03
N LEU A 144 -2.42 -12.50 11.89
CA LEU A 144 -2.05 -13.87 11.57
C LEU A 144 -2.45 -14.83 12.69
N THR A 145 -2.98 -15.98 12.30
CA THR A 145 -3.14 -17.12 13.20
C THR A 145 -2.02 -18.15 13.00
N ASP A 146 -1.92 -19.11 13.92
CA ASP A 146 -0.98 -20.23 13.80
C ASP A 146 -1.17 -21.04 12.50
N ALA A 147 -2.39 -21.07 11.95
CA ALA A 147 -2.65 -21.70 10.66
C ALA A 147 -2.08 -20.89 9.50
N GLY A 148 -2.22 -19.56 9.53
CA GLY A 148 -1.65 -18.65 8.55
C GLY A 148 -0.12 -18.67 8.51
N THR A 149 0.53 -18.78 9.67
CA THR A 149 2.01 -18.85 9.74
C THR A 149 2.58 -20.13 9.11
N LYS A 150 1.89 -21.27 9.21
CA LYS A 150 2.32 -22.54 8.59
C LYS A 150 2.14 -22.57 7.07
N GLY A 151 1.21 -21.78 6.53
CA GLY A 151 0.92 -21.70 5.10
C GLY A 151 1.69 -20.62 4.34
N ALA A 152 2.39 -19.72 5.03
CA ALA A 152 3.23 -18.70 4.42
C ALA A 152 4.57 -19.30 3.97
N ALA A 153 5.05 -18.93 2.77
CA ALA A 153 6.33 -19.41 2.28
C ALA A 153 7.49 -18.92 3.20
N PRO A 154 8.62 -19.66 3.28
CA PRO A 154 9.77 -19.25 4.10
C PRO A 154 10.31 -17.85 3.78
N THR A 155 10.22 -17.42 2.51
CA THR A 155 10.56 -16.07 2.05
C THR A 155 9.63 -15.01 2.66
N THR A 156 8.36 -15.35 2.87
CA THR A 156 7.41 -14.48 3.58
C THR A 156 7.68 -14.47 5.09
N LEU A 157 8.21 -15.54 5.69
CA LEU A 157 8.61 -15.57 7.11
C LEU A 157 9.70 -14.56 7.48
N ASN A 158 10.63 -14.26 6.58
CA ASN A 158 11.62 -13.19 6.80
C ASN A 158 10.99 -11.79 6.79
N ALA A 159 9.96 -11.57 5.97
CA ALA A 159 9.11 -10.37 5.98
C ALA A 159 8.29 -10.20 7.28
N PHE A 160 8.11 -11.28 8.05
CA PHE A 160 7.51 -11.26 9.38
C PHE A 160 8.54 -11.06 10.51
N ARG A 161 9.84 -11.28 10.28
CA ARG A 161 10.89 -11.32 11.33
C ARG A 161 11.74 -10.05 11.55
N THR A 162 11.67 -9.00 10.74
CA THR A 162 12.51 -7.80 10.95
C THR A 162 11.97 -6.83 12.02
N GLY A 163 12.16 -7.23 13.28
CA GLY A 163 11.69 -6.49 14.47
C GLY A 163 12.58 -6.55 15.69
N GLU A 164 13.63 -7.36 15.65
CA GLU A 164 14.58 -7.52 16.75
C GLU A 164 16.01 -7.52 16.23
N ALA A 165 16.36 -6.56 15.36
CA ALA A 165 17.77 -6.33 15.01
C ALA A 165 18.13 -4.83 14.91
N ALA A 166 17.37 -3.96 15.57
CA ALA A 166 17.73 -2.56 15.76
C ALA A 166 17.15 -2.02 17.07
N MET A 167 17.49 -2.65 18.18
CA MET A 167 17.57 -2.06 19.52
C MET A 167 18.08 -3.14 20.49
N HIS A 168 19.41 -3.29 20.53
CA HIS A 168 20.22 -3.51 21.72
C HIS A 168 21.67 -3.19 21.37
#